data_AF-A0A4D6M906-F1
#
_entry.id   AF-A0A4D6M906-F1
#
_cell.length_a   1.000
_cell.length_b   1.000
_cell.length_c   1.000
_cell.angle_alpha   90.00
_cell.angle_beta   90.00
_cell.angle_gamma   90.00
#
_symmetry.space_group_name_H-M   'P 1'
#
loop_
_entity.id
_entity.type
_entity.pdbx_description
1 polymer ?
#
loop_
_entity_poly.entity_id
_entity_poly.type
_entity_poly.pdbx_seq_one_letter_code
_entity_poly.pdbx_strand_id
1 'polypeptide(L)'
;MPSSPMWPMCPILPSLTSLHPGEYTALQLFIIKADGSLSKGPSASYQKKTNIKIGASSPVQGSSSRKESDSGPGITIREPTSKKRKLVVGGNQPPISETSDSIDSLPDIMEIRKATVTTADDVILSKQVSNSTREGLLRNLHQAEASSLFLVNRLEALELKEASLIREVEASKKEMAKLRLDAAELVKIRQVLKDKEIELGDKETELTNLRVKVDELTPKMEAYETQVQGLVEKCKKLENEKEEMADQLCTTLNQGFQLALNQVKILCPEADISGADITKEVVDGQLVEITDD
;
A
#
# COMPACT_ATOMS: atom_id res chain seq x y z
N MET A 1 35.93 -45.58 -18.14
CA MET A 1 36.22 -44.15 -18.34
C MET A 1 34.89 -43.41 -18.40
N PRO A 2 34.63 -42.41 -17.53
CA PRO A 2 33.36 -41.72 -17.54
C PRO A 2 33.36 -40.62 -18.61
N SER A 3 32.33 -40.63 -19.44
CA SER A 3 32.08 -39.66 -20.49
C SER A 3 31.83 -38.28 -19.90
N SER A 4 32.62 -37.29 -20.30
CA SER A 4 32.42 -35.89 -19.90
C SER A 4 31.16 -35.30 -20.56
N PRO A 5 30.40 -34.46 -19.84
CA PRO A 5 29.23 -33.79 -20.42
C PRO A 5 29.67 -32.63 -21.32
N MET A 6 29.17 -32.64 -22.57
CA MET A 6 29.24 -31.48 -23.48
C MET A 6 28.41 -30.33 -22.91
N TRP A 7 29.05 -29.20 -22.66
CA TRP A 7 28.37 -27.94 -22.36
C TRP A 7 27.89 -27.30 -23.67
N PRO A 8 26.69 -26.71 -23.71
CA PRO A 8 26.21 -26.01 -24.89
C PRO A 8 27.06 -24.75 -25.11
N MET A 9 27.54 -24.57 -26.35
CA MET A 9 28.27 -23.38 -26.76
C MET A 9 27.41 -22.13 -26.53
N CYS A 10 27.97 -21.15 -25.81
CA CYS A 10 27.40 -19.82 -25.69
C CYS A 10 27.41 -19.13 -27.07
N PRO A 11 26.31 -18.48 -27.49
CA PRO A 11 26.32 -17.66 -28.69
C PRO A 11 27.26 -16.45 -28.49
N ILE A 12 28.12 -16.24 -29.47
CA ILE A 12 29.06 -15.13 -29.57
C ILE A 12 28.24 -13.83 -29.63
N LEU A 13 28.35 -12.99 -28.59
CA LEU A 13 27.75 -11.65 -28.57
C LEU A 13 28.45 -10.76 -29.61
N PRO A 14 27.70 -9.98 -30.41
CA PRO A 14 28.29 -9.03 -31.34
C PRO A 14 29.03 -7.92 -30.62
N SER A 15 30.17 -7.52 -31.18
CA SER A 15 31.04 -6.44 -30.72
C SER A 15 30.31 -5.10 -30.63
N LEU A 16 30.20 -4.58 -29.40
CA LEU A 16 29.59 -3.29 -29.04
C LEU A 16 30.49 -2.10 -29.37
N THR A 17 30.74 -1.81 -30.65
CA THR A 17 31.53 -0.63 -31.07
C THR A 17 30.73 0.46 -31.79
N SER A 18 29.40 0.42 -31.75
CA SER A 18 28.57 1.44 -32.41
C SER A 18 27.19 1.58 -31.76
N LEU A 19 27.13 1.98 -30.48
CA LEU A 19 25.87 2.39 -29.86
C LEU A 19 25.90 3.84 -29.37
N HIS A 20 24.87 4.57 -29.79
CA HIS A 20 24.62 5.98 -29.53
C HIS A 20 24.39 6.23 -28.02
N PRO A 21 24.78 7.39 -27.45
CA PRO A 21 24.75 7.63 -25.99
C PRO A 21 23.36 7.63 -25.32
N GLY A 22 22.28 7.38 -26.07
CA GLY A 22 20.89 7.44 -25.58
C GLY A 22 20.27 6.10 -25.16
N GLU A 23 20.92 4.96 -25.42
CA GLU A 23 20.29 3.63 -25.24
C GLU A 23 20.80 2.85 -24.01
N TYR A 24 21.72 3.44 -23.23
CA TYR A 24 22.34 2.78 -22.07
C TYR A 24 21.39 2.56 -20.87
N THR A 25 20.27 3.28 -20.79
CA THR A 25 19.34 3.15 -19.64
C THR A 25 18.43 1.93 -19.72
N ALA A 26 18.22 1.35 -20.90
CA ALA A 26 17.38 0.15 -21.04
C ALA A 26 18.15 -1.14 -20.76
N LEU A 27 19.43 -1.21 -21.13
CA LEU A 27 20.26 -2.41 -20.92
C LEU A 27 20.76 -2.56 -19.48
N GLN A 28 20.87 -1.47 -18.72
CA GLN A 28 21.24 -1.54 -17.29
C GLN A 28 20.13 -2.13 -16.41
N LEU A 29 18.88 -2.13 -16.88
CA LEU A 29 17.75 -2.72 -16.14
C LEU A 29 17.61 -4.24 -16.34
N PHE A 30 18.24 -4.80 -17.38
CA PHE A 30 18.15 -6.23 -17.68
C PHE A 30 19.20 -7.07 -16.94
N ILE A 31 20.35 -6.48 -16.59
CA ILE A 31 21.41 -7.19 -15.84
C ILE A 31 21.07 -7.32 -14.35
N ILE A 32 20.23 -6.43 -13.78
CA ILE A 32 19.87 -6.47 -12.35
C ILE A 32 18.86 -7.59 -12.03
N LYS A 33 18.20 -8.19 -13.03
CA LYS A 33 17.12 -9.17 -12.80
C LYS A 33 17.55 -10.65 -12.92
N ALA A 34 18.81 -10.92 -13.25
CA ALA A 34 19.30 -12.29 -13.46
C ALA A 34 20.07 -12.89 -12.27
N ASP A 35 20.60 -12.08 -11.33
CA ASP A 35 21.33 -12.59 -10.16
C ASP A 35 20.47 -12.65 -8.89
N GLY A 36 19.46 -13.51 -8.95
CA GLY A 36 18.72 -13.98 -7.78
C GLY A 36 19.54 -14.96 -6.94
N SER A 37 20.68 -14.54 -6.38
CA SER A 37 21.39 -15.28 -5.34
C SER A 37 22.31 -14.36 -4.50
N LEU A 38 21.73 -13.35 -3.85
CA LEU A 38 22.46 -12.55 -2.86
C LEU A 38 22.53 -13.29 -1.51
N SER A 39 23.69 -13.92 -1.33
CA SER A 39 24.33 -14.27 -0.07
C SER A 39 24.05 -13.28 1.06
N LYS A 40 23.58 -13.79 2.21
CA LYS A 40 23.47 -13.06 3.48
C LYS A 40 24.87 -12.84 4.06
N GLY A 41 25.43 -11.64 3.89
CA GLY A 41 26.55 -11.13 4.68
C GLY A 41 26.06 -10.31 5.89
N PRO A 42 26.82 -10.29 7.02
CA PRO A 42 26.35 -9.72 8.28
C PRO A 42 26.46 -8.19 8.27
N SER A 43 25.33 -7.52 8.48
CA SER A 43 25.27 -6.07 8.69
C SER A 43 25.67 -5.74 10.13
N ALA A 44 26.75 -4.99 10.27
CA ALA A 44 27.21 -4.43 11.54
C ALA A 44 26.24 -3.33 11.99
N SER A 45 25.44 -3.62 13.02
CA SER A 45 24.60 -2.64 13.70
C SER A 45 25.40 -1.90 14.76
N TYR A 46 25.40 -0.57 14.67
CA TYR A 46 25.86 0.31 15.73
C TYR A 46 24.94 0.16 16.95
N GLN A 47 25.45 -0.43 18.03
CA GLN A 47 24.76 -0.46 19.31
C GLN A 47 24.80 0.92 19.98
N LYS A 48 23.63 1.56 20.08
CA LYS A 48 23.36 2.58 21.09
C LYS A 48 22.91 1.88 22.37
N LYS A 49 23.79 1.82 23.36
CA LYS A 49 23.52 1.32 24.71
C LYS A 49 22.46 2.19 25.39
N THR A 50 21.32 1.60 25.72
CA THR A 50 20.48 2.04 26.85
C THR A 50 20.12 0.82 27.68
N ASN A 51 20.72 0.75 28.87
CA ASN A 51 20.42 -0.21 29.92
C ASN A 51 18.99 0.02 30.43
N ILE A 52 18.09 -0.95 30.22
CA ILE A 52 16.97 -1.19 31.11
C ILE A 52 16.90 -2.70 31.35
N LYS A 53 16.85 -3.05 32.63
CA LYS A 53 17.11 -4.34 33.25
C LYS A 53 15.78 -4.87 33.84
N ILE A 54 15.58 -6.18 33.74
CA ILE A 54 14.52 -7.03 34.36
C ILE A 54 13.16 -6.97 33.62
N GLY A 55 12.48 -8.07 33.28
CA GLY A 55 12.52 -9.40 33.86
C GLY A 55 11.84 -10.49 33.00
N ALA A 56 11.91 -11.69 33.57
CA ALA A 56 11.63 -13.00 32.99
C ALA A 56 10.16 -13.29 32.67
N SER A 57 9.91 -14.09 31.62
CA SER A 57 9.28 -15.43 31.77
C SER A 57 8.98 -16.13 30.44
N SER A 58 9.42 -17.40 30.40
CA SER A 58 8.85 -18.62 29.82
C SER A 58 8.58 -18.79 28.31
N PRO A 59 9.04 -19.92 27.72
CA PRO A 59 8.69 -20.38 26.39
C PRO A 59 7.46 -21.32 26.44
N VAL A 60 6.50 -21.14 25.53
CA VAL A 60 5.46 -22.13 25.26
C VAL A 60 5.72 -22.73 23.88
N GLN A 61 6.12 -24.01 23.92
CA GLN A 61 6.02 -24.96 22.82
C GLN A 61 4.54 -25.15 22.44
N GLY A 62 4.27 -25.24 21.14
CA GLY A 62 2.93 -25.53 20.64
C GLY A 62 2.95 -25.81 19.14
N SER A 63 3.55 -26.93 18.75
CA SER A 63 3.34 -27.56 17.45
C SER A 63 1.91 -28.07 17.32
N SER A 64 1.24 -27.80 16.20
CA SER A 64 0.09 -28.61 15.76
C SER A 64 -0.07 -28.53 14.24
N SER A 65 0.39 -29.58 13.56
CA SER A 65 0.02 -29.89 12.18
C SER A 65 -1.41 -30.42 12.13
N ARG A 66 -2.23 -29.91 11.21
CA ARG A 66 -3.40 -30.68 10.72
C ARG A 66 -3.57 -30.46 9.22
N LYS A 67 -3.58 -31.59 8.52
CA LYS A 67 -3.85 -31.79 7.10
C LYS A 67 -5.32 -31.51 6.76
N GLU A 68 -5.53 -31.26 5.45
CA GLU A 68 -6.73 -31.57 4.64
C GLU A 68 -8.01 -30.76 4.99
N SER A 69 -8.83 -30.26 4.07
CA SER A 69 -9.22 -30.82 2.77
C SER A 69 -9.75 -29.73 1.83
N ASP A 70 -9.59 -30.02 0.55
CA ASP A 70 -10.24 -29.47 -0.63
C ASP A 70 -11.80 -29.56 -0.56
N SER A 71 -12.49 -28.48 -0.91
CA SER A 71 -13.78 -28.44 -1.62
C SER A 71 -14.39 -27.03 -1.61
N GLY A 72 -14.47 -26.38 -2.79
CA GLY A 72 -15.52 -25.40 -3.07
C GLY A 72 -16.88 -26.08 -3.28
N PRO A 73 -17.96 -25.40 -3.74
CA PRO A 73 -18.07 -23.99 -4.15
C PRO A 73 -19.28 -23.24 -3.54
N GLY A 74 -19.36 -21.93 -3.80
CA GLY A 74 -20.64 -21.21 -3.86
C GLY A 74 -21.00 -20.36 -2.64
N ILE A 75 -20.51 -19.12 -2.60
CA ILE A 75 -21.08 -18.08 -1.72
C ILE A 75 -21.89 -17.13 -2.61
N THR A 76 -23.21 -17.30 -2.55
CA THR A 76 -24.18 -16.34 -3.07
C THR A 76 -24.06 -15.04 -2.26
N ILE A 77 -23.59 -13.98 -2.90
CA ILE A 77 -23.54 -12.63 -2.34
C ILE A 77 -24.99 -12.16 -2.14
N ARG A 78 -25.45 -12.13 -0.89
CA ARG A 78 -26.69 -11.44 -0.50
C ARG A 78 -26.41 -9.96 -0.35
N GLU A 79 -27.11 -9.13 -1.14
CA GLU A 79 -27.17 -7.68 -0.97
C GLU A 79 -27.66 -7.29 0.44
N PRO A 80 -26.97 -6.36 1.13
CA PRO A 80 -27.52 -5.71 2.31
C PRO A 80 -28.47 -4.59 1.86
N THR A 81 -29.78 -4.83 2.01
CA THR A 81 -30.81 -3.79 1.88
C THR A 81 -30.60 -2.74 2.96
N SER A 82 -30.13 -1.56 2.56
CA SER A 82 -29.93 -0.40 3.41
C SER A 82 -31.29 0.17 3.84
N LYS A 83 -31.73 -0.21 5.04
CA LYS A 83 -32.84 0.42 5.76
C LYS A 83 -32.54 1.91 5.96
N LYS A 84 -33.21 2.73 5.15
CA LYS A 84 -33.35 4.18 5.26
C LYS A 84 -33.91 4.53 6.65
N ARG A 85 -33.05 4.81 7.64
CA ARG A 85 -33.49 5.46 8.89
C ARG A 85 -33.64 6.94 8.61
N LYS A 86 -34.89 7.38 8.66
CA LYS A 86 -35.34 8.77 8.69
C LYS A 86 -34.69 9.47 9.89
N LEU A 87 -33.67 10.29 9.63
CA LEU A 87 -33.08 11.19 10.62
C LEU A 87 -34.11 12.29 10.88
N VAL A 88 -34.84 12.16 11.98
CA VAL A 88 -35.65 13.26 12.53
C VAL A 88 -34.64 14.28 13.05
N VAL A 89 -34.60 15.43 12.38
CA VAL A 89 -33.94 16.65 12.86
C VAL A 89 -34.73 17.11 14.10
N GLY A 90 -34.32 16.60 15.26
CA GLY A 90 -34.75 17.04 16.58
C GLY A 90 -33.92 18.25 16.99
N GLY A 91 -34.61 19.31 17.41
CA GLY A 91 -34.07 20.64 17.63
C GLY A 91 -33.00 20.72 18.73
N ASN A 92 -31.99 21.53 18.46
CA ASN A 92 -31.13 22.10 19.49
C ASN A 92 -31.71 23.45 19.90
N GLN A 93 -32.59 23.44 20.89
CA GLN A 93 -32.86 24.62 21.71
C GLN A 93 -32.11 24.41 23.04
N PRO A 94 -31.25 25.35 23.46
CA PRO A 94 -30.53 25.22 24.72
C PRO A 94 -31.49 25.31 25.92
N PRO A 95 -31.24 24.55 27.01
CA PRO A 95 -32.05 24.63 28.21
C PRO A 95 -31.75 25.94 28.95
N ILE A 96 -32.66 26.89 28.85
CA ILE A 96 -32.74 28.05 29.74
C ILE A 96 -33.12 27.50 31.12
N SER A 97 -32.13 27.39 32.00
CA SER A 97 -32.31 27.08 33.41
C SER A 97 -32.45 28.40 34.16
N GLU A 98 -33.64 28.98 34.10
CA GLU A 98 -34.06 30.06 35.00
C GLU A 98 -34.47 29.43 36.32
N THR A 99 -33.52 29.28 37.23
CA THR A 99 -33.78 29.12 38.66
C THR A 99 -32.96 30.18 39.37
N SER A 100 -33.59 31.31 39.65
CA SER A 100 -33.11 32.22 40.67
C SER A 100 -34.28 32.55 41.56
N ASP A 101 -34.18 31.94 42.73
CA ASP A 101 -35.16 31.87 43.78
C ASP A 101 -35.42 33.24 44.39
N SER A 102 -36.71 33.45 44.59
CA SER A 102 -37.33 34.41 45.48
C SER A 102 -36.68 34.37 46.88
N ILE A 103 -36.09 35.50 47.29
CA ILE A 103 -35.81 35.79 48.71
C ILE A 103 -35.97 37.30 48.97
N ASP A 104 -37.16 37.83 48.68
CA ASP A 104 -37.64 39.06 49.31
C ASP A 104 -38.56 38.66 50.47
N SER A 105 -37.97 38.60 51.67
CA SER A 105 -38.72 38.46 52.93
C SER A 105 -37.99 39.23 54.01
N LEU A 106 -38.12 40.56 53.93
CA LEU A 106 -37.81 41.50 55.00
C LEU A 106 -38.81 41.28 56.14
N PRO A 107 -38.39 41.01 57.39
CA PRO A 107 -39.31 41.03 58.50
C PRO A 107 -39.60 42.49 58.87
N ASP A 108 -40.84 42.89 58.61
CA ASP A 108 -41.48 44.09 59.13
C ASP A 108 -41.73 43.91 60.64
N ILE A 109 -40.88 44.52 61.48
CA ILE A 109 -41.08 44.56 62.94
C ILE A 109 -40.75 45.96 63.46
N MET A 110 -41.77 46.82 63.49
CA MET A 110 -41.84 47.93 64.43
C MET A 110 -43.27 48.09 64.96
N GLU A 111 -43.69 47.18 65.84
CA GLU A 111 -44.88 47.35 66.68
C GLU A 111 -44.51 48.28 67.86
N ILE A 112 -44.82 49.57 67.71
CA ILE A 112 -44.66 50.60 68.76
C ILE A 112 -45.74 50.38 69.83
N ARG A 113 -45.40 49.66 70.91
CA ARG A 113 -46.21 49.65 72.14
C ARG A 113 -45.85 50.84 73.03
N LYS A 114 -46.77 51.81 73.10
CA LYS A 114 -46.77 52.87 74.11
C LYS A 114 -47.24 52.30 75.45
N ALA A 115 -46.34 52.28 76.44
CA ALA A 115 -46.70 52.07 77.84
C ALA A 115 -46.44 53.37 78.63
N THR A 116 -47.47 53.82 79.34
CA THR A 116 -47.48 54.95 80.27
C THR A 116 -46.64 54.63 81.51
N VAL A 117 -45.64 55.46 81.81
CA VAL A 117 -44.77 55.36 83.00
C VAL A 117 -45.24 56.36 84.07
N THR A 118 -45.48 55.83 85.27
CA THR A 118 -45.73 56.57 86.52
C THR A 118 -44.43 56.97 87.21
N THR A 119 -44.37 58.23 87.60
CA THR A 119 -43.25 58.97 88.21
C THR A 119 -43.13 58.70 89.71
N ALA A 120 -42.35 57.70 90.12
CA ALA A 120 -41.71 57.60 91.45
C ALA A 120 -40.79 56.36 91.56
N ASP A 121 -39.75 56.22 90.71
CA ASP A 121 -38.68 55.21 90.89
C ASP A 121 -37.39 55.47 90.04
N ASP A 122 -37.10 56.73 89.69
CA ASP A 122 -36.10 57.10 88.65
C ASP A 122 -34.61 56.86 88.98
N VAL A 123 -34.23 56.72 90.26
CA VAL A 123 -32.79 56.74 90.64
C VAL A 123 -32.14 55.35 90.70
N ILE A 124 -32.92 54.29 90.96
CA ILE A 124 -32.40 52.91 91.01
C ILE A 124 -32.55 52.22 89.64
N LEU A 125 -33.59 52.57 88.86
CA LEU A 125 -33.77 52.08 87.49
C LEU A 125 -32.70 52.62 86.52
N SER A 126 -32.22 53.85 86.70
CA SER A 126 -31.20 54.49 85.85
C SER A 126 -29.90 53.67 85.71
N LYS A 127 -29.38 53.10 86.81
CA LYS A 127 -28.15 52.29 86.81
C LYS A 127 -28.35 50.88 86.23
N GLN A 128 -29.53 50.29 86.45
CA GLN A 128 -29.85 48.96 85.92
C GLN A 128 -30.12 49.02 84.40
N VAL A 129 -30.76 50.11 83.93
CA VAL A 129 -30.97 50.39 82.51
C VAL A 129 -29.63 50.60 81.78
N SER A 130 -28.66 51.31 82.37
CA SER A 130 -27.35 51.53 81.74
C SER A 130 -26.54 50.23 81.53
N ASN A 131 -26.64 49.27 82.45
CA ASN A 131 -25.96 47.98 82.31
C ASN A 131 -26.61 47.10 81.22
N SER A 132 -27.95 47.11 81.14
CA SER A 132 -28.70 46.39 80.10
C SER A 132 -28.39 46.91 78.69
N THR A 133 -28.33 48.24 78.50
CA THR A 133 -27.97 48.85 77.21
C THR A 133 -26.55 48.47 76.77
N ARG A 134 -25.59 48.46 77.71
CA ARG A 134 -24.21 48.06 77.43
C ARG A 134 -24.10 46.60 76.99
N GLU A 135 -24.79 45.69 77.69
CA GLU A 135 -24.81 44.26 77.32
C GLU A 135 -25.50 44.04 75.96
N GLY A 136 -26.56 44.80 75.66
CA GLY A 136 -27.21 44.80 74.35
C GLY A 136 -26.27 45.21 73.22
N LEU A 137 -25.49 46.29 73.41
CA LEU A 137 -24.51 46.74 72.44
C LEU A 137 -23.41 45.69 72.20
N LEU A 138 -22.90 45.06 73.26
CA LEU A 138 -21.90 43.99 73.14
C LEU A 138 -22.46 42.77 72.39
N ARG A 139 -23.70 42.37 72.66
CA ARG A 139 -24.38 41.30 71.90
C ARG A 139 -24.49 41.65 70.41
N ASN A 140 -24.94 42.87 70.11
CA ASN A 140 -25.04 43.34 68.72
C ASN A 140 -23.67 43.38 68.03
N LEU A 141 -22.62 43.80 68.74
CA LEU A 141 -21.26 43.83 68.21
C LEU A 141 -20.75 42.43 67.90
N HIS A 142 -20.89 41.47 68.82
CA HIS A 142 -20.52 40.07 68.56
C HIS A 142 -21.32 39.46 67.40
N GLN A 143 -22.62 39.79 67.29
CA GLN A 143 -23.45 39.35 66.17
C GLN A 143 -22.97 39.94 64.84
N ALA A 144 -22.60 41.22 64.83
CA ALA A 144 -22.04 41.89 63.67
C ALA A 144 -20.68 41.28 63.28
N GLU A 145 -19.82 41.02 64.26
CA GLU A 145 -18.52 40.35 64.07
C GLU A 145 -18.69 38.95 63.47
N ALA A 146 -19.58 38.12 64.03
CA ALA A 146 -19.86 36.77 63.52
C ALA A 146 -20.42 36.80 62.08
N SER A 147 -21.30 37.76 61.80
CA SER A 147 -21.88 37.96 60.46
C SER A 147 -20.82 38.44 59.45
N SER A 148 -19.91 39.31 59.87
CA SER A 148 -18.79 39.77 59.05
C SER A 148 -17.82 38.62 58.70
N LEU A 149 -17.42 37.81 59.70
CA LEU A 149 -16.57 36.63 59.48
C LEU A 149 -17.23 35.63 58.52
N PHE A 150 -18.54 35.40 58.68
CA PHE A 150 -19.29 34.52 57.77
C PHE A 150 -19.25 35.03 56.32
N LEU A 151 -19.43 36.34 56.10
CA LEU A 151 -19.36 36.94 54.77
C LEU A 151 -17.96 36.88 54.16
N VAL A 152 -16.91 37.12 54.95
CA VAL A 152 -15.51 37.00 54.51
C VAL A 152 -15.20 35.57 54.05
N ASN A 153 -15.55 34.56 54.85
CA ASN A 153 -15.37 33.15 54.48
C ASN A 153 -16.11 32.81 53.17
N ARG A 154 -17.32 33.36 52.98
CA ARG A 154 -18.10 33.17 51.75
C ARG A 154 -17.43 33.85 50.55
N LEU A 155 -16.86 35.03 50.73
CA LEU A 155 -16.13 35.76 49.69
C LEU A 155 -14.88 34.99 49.26
N GLU A 156 -14.06 34.53 50.21
CA GLU A 156 -12.87 33.71 49.94
C GLU A 156 -13.23 32.42 49.18
N ALA A 157 -14.31 31.76 49.56
CA ALA A 157 -14.80 30.57 48.85
C ALA A 157 -15.23 30.87 47.41
N LEU A 158 -15.83 32.04 47.16
CA LEU A 158 -16.20 32.50 45.81
C LEU A 158 -14.98 32.86 44.97
N GLU A 159 -13.97 33.52 45.55
CA GLU A 159 -12.71 33.84 44.86
C GLU A 159 -11.98 32.56 44.42
N LEU A 160 -11.93 31.54 45.28
CA LEU A 160 -11.35 30.24 44.92
C LEU A 160 -12.13 29.55 43.78
N LYS A 161 -13.47 29.62 43.82
CA LYS A 161 -14.33 29.07 42.76
C LYS A 161 -14.12 29.81 41.44
N GLU A 162 -14.03 31.14 41.47
CA GLU A 162 -13.75 31.97 40.31
C GLU A 162 -12.39 31.62 39.69
N ALA A 163 -11.33 31.53 40.50
CA ALA A 163 -10.01 31.12 40.04
C ALA A 163 -10.02 29.71 39.42
N SER A 164 -10.81 28.77 39.95
CA SER A 164 -11.00 27.45 39.35
C SER A 164 -11.65 27.55 37.97
N LEU A 165 -12.75 28.30 37.86
CA LEU A 165 -13.48 28.47 36.60
C LEU A 165 -12.63 29.17 35.53
N ILE A 166 -11.79 30.15 35.90
CA ILE A 166 -10.85 30.79 34.98
C ILE A 166 -9.90 29.75 34.36
N ARG A 167 -9.32 28.86 35.18
CA ARG A 167 -8.42 27.81 34.69
C ARG A 167 -9.13 26.83 33.76
N GLU A 168 -10.36 26.45 34.07
CA GLU A 168 -11.18 25.57 33.22
C GLU A 168 -11.50 26.22 31.87
N VAL A 169 -11.86 27.51 31.86
CA VAL A 169 -12.11 28.27 30.62
C VAL A 169 -10.85 28.39 29.78
N GLU A 170 -9.68 28.64 30.39
CA GLU A 170 -8.40 28.67 29.67
C GLU A 170 -8.02 27.30 29.09
N ALA A 171 -8.24 26.22 29.83
CA ALA A 171 -8.02 24.86 29.35
C ALA A 171 -8.93 24.55 28.15
N SER A 172 -10.23 24.85 28.27
CA SER A 172 -11.20 24.68 27.18
C SER A 172 -10.85 25.51 25.93
N LYS A 173 -10.37 26.74 26.11
CA LYS A 173 -9.89 27.58 24.99
C LYS A 173 -8.70 26.96 24.26
N LYS A 174 -7.74 26.37 24.99
CA LYS A 174 -6.59 25.67 24.41
C LYS A 174 -7.02 24.42 23.63
N GLU A 175 -7.94 23.63 24.18
CA GLU A 175 -8.50 22.47 23.47
C GLU A 175 -9.25 22.87 22.20
N MET A 176 -10.06 23.92 22.26
CA MET A 176 -10.78 24.44 21.10
C MET A 176 -9.82 24.95 20.02
N ALA A 177 -8.70 25.56 20.39
CA ALA A 177 -7.66 25.95 19.44
C ALA A 177 -7.00 24.74 18.77
N LYS A 178 -6.70 23.68 19.54
CA LYS A 178 -6.18 22.41 19.00
C LYS A 178 -7.15 21.76 18.02
N LEU A 179 -8.43 21.63 18.39
CA LEU A 179 -9.46 21.04 17.53
C LEU A 179 -9.63 21.80 16.21
N ARG A 180 -9.43 23.13 16.20
CA ARG A 180 -9.45 23.91 14.95
C ARG A 180 -8.27 23.58 14.03
N LEU A 181 -7.08 23.32 14.58
CA LEU A 181 -5.92 22.87 13.80
C LEU A 181 -6.17 21.48 13.21
N ASP A 182 -6.66 20.55 14.02
CA ASP A 182 -6.99 19.18 13.58
C ASP A 182 -8.06 19.20 12.47
N ALA A 183 -9.09 20.06 12.60
CA ALA A 183 -10.11 20.24 11.57
C ALA A 183 -9.52 20.76 10.24
N ALA A 184 -8.56 21.69 10.29
CA ALA A 184 -7.89 22.19 9.10
C ALA A 184 -7.01 21.12 8.44
N GLU A 185 -6.34 20.27 9.22
CA GLU A 185 -5.58 19.14 8.70
C GLU A 185 -6.47 18.11 8.01
N LEU A 186 -7.64 17.78 8.58
CA LEU A 186 -8.60 16.89 7.95
C LEU A 186 -9.11 17.40 6.60
N VAL A 187 -9.24 18.72 6.43
CA VAL A 187 -9.59 19.30 5.12
C VAL A 187 -8.47 19.06 4.09
N LYS A 188 -7.20 19.22 4.49
CA LYS A 188 -6.05 18.95 3.61
C LYS A 188 -5.99 17.47 3.22
N ILE A 189 -6.17 16.57 4.18
CA ILE A 189 -6.18 15.12 3.93
C ILE A 189 -7.30 14.74 2.97
N ARG A 190 -8.51 15.30 3.14
CA ARG A 190 -9.63 15.08 2.22
C ARG A 190 -9.32 15.55 0.80
N GLN A 191 -8.61 16.67 0.64
CA GLN A 191 -8.20 17.13 -0.68
C GLN A 191 -7.22 16.16 -1.34
N VAL A 192 -6.17 15.74 -0.61
CA VAL A 192 -5.20 14.75 -1.11
C VAL A 192 -5.87 13.43 -1.51
N LEU A 193 -6.88 12.99 -0.75
CA LEU A 193 -7.65 11.79 -1.09
C LEU A 193 -8.41 11.95 -2.41
N LYS A 194 -9.06 13.11 -2.64
CA LYS A 194 -9.74 13.39 -3.91
C LYS A 194 -8.77 13.42 -5.10
N ASP A 195 -7.61 14.04 -4.93
CA ASP A 195 -6.61 14.12 -5.99
C ASP A 195 -6.10 12.71 -6.35
N LYS A 196 -5.87 11.85 -5.35
CA LYS A 196 -5.50 10.44 -5.57
C LYS A 196 -6.60 9.60 -6.20
N GLU A 197 -7.87 9.89 -5.91
CA GLU A 197 -9.02 9.21 -6.52
C GLU A 197 -9.08 9.51 -8.03
N ILE A 198 -8.80 10.75 -8.42
CA ILE A 198 -8.70 11.14 -9.84
C ILE A 198 -7.52 10.42 -10.51
N GLU A 199 -6.33 10.44 -9.89
CA GLU A 199 -5.13 9.76 -10.42
C GLU A 199 -5.35 8.24 -10.59
N LEU A 200 -6.08 7.63 -9.66
CA LEU A 200 -6.44 6.21 -9.74
C LEU A 200 -7.37 5.95 -10.93
N GLY A 201 -8.34 6.82 -11.17
CA GLY A 201 -9.22 6.75 -12.34
C GLY A 201 -8.45 6.82 -13.66
N ASP A 202 -7.49 7.74 -13.79
CA ASP A 202 -6.66 7.86 -14.99
C ASP A 202 -5.85 6.57 -15.24
N LYS A 203 -5.23 5.99 -14.21
CA LYS A 203 -4.49 4.73 -14.31
C LYS A 203 -5.39 3.55 -14.67
N GLU A 204 -6.63 3.53 -14.18
CA GLU A 204 -7.60 2.49 -14.56
C GLU A 204 -7.93 2.56 -16.04
N THR A 205 -8.08 3.76 -16.62
CA THR A 205 -8.26 3.93 -18.07
C THR A 205 -7.03 3.53 -18.88
N GLU A 206 -5.82 3.78 -18.39
CA GLU A 206 -4.59 3.33 -19.04
C GLU A 206 -4.49 1.81 -19.05
N LEU A 207 -4.81 1.15 -17.92
CA LEU A 207 -4.81 -0.30 -17.81
C LEU A 207 -5.84 -0.96 -18.74
N THR A 208 -7.04 -0.40 -18.86
CA THR A 208 -8.04 -0.93 -19.80
C THR A 208 -7.58 -0.80 -21.24
N ASN A 209 -6.98 0.33 -21.63
CA ASN A 209 -6.39 0.53 -22.96
C ASN A 209 -5.25 -0.45 -23.26
N LEU A 210 -4.36 -0.70 -22.28
CA LEU A 210 -3.29 -1.69 -22.43
C LEU A 210 -3.83 -3.11 -22.58
N ARG A 211 -4.87 -3.47 -21.82
CA ARG A 211 -5.53 -4.77 -21.96
C ARG A 211 -6.10 -4.96 -23.36
N VAL A 212 -6.80 -3.96 -23.91
CA VAL A 212 -7.32 -4.01 -25.29
C VAL A 212 -6.18 -4.23 -26.31
N LYS A 213 -5.04 -3.53 -26.17
CA LYS A 213 -3.88 -3.74 -27.05
C LYS A 213 -3.31 -5.16 -26.97
N VAL A 214 -3.27 -5.75 -25.77
CA VAL A 214 -2.83 -7.14 -25.58
C VAL A 214 -3.80 -8.10 -26.27
N ASP A 215 -5.10 -7.88 -26.10
CA ASP A 215 -6.15 -8.69 -26.73
C ASP A 215 -6.09 -8.59 -28.27
N GLU A 216 -5.72 -7.43 -28.82
CA GLU A 216 -5.50 -7.24 -30.26
C GLU A 216 -4.20 -7.86 -30.80
N LEU A 217 -3.13 -7.89 -30.00
CA LEU A 217 -1.83 -8.42 -30.42
C LEU A 217 -1.77 -9.95 -30.33
N THR A 218 -2.49 -10.55 -29.39
CA THR A 218 -2.55 -12.00 -29.18
C THR A 218 -2.90 -12.78 -30.47
N PRO A 219 -4.00 -12.48 -31.19
CA PRO A 219 -4.35 -13.20 -32.41
C PRO A 219 -3.35 -12.95 -33.56
N LYS A 220 -2.67 -11.80 -33.58
CA LYS A 220 -1.62 -11.52 -34.59
C LYS A 220 -0.40 -12.40 -34.34
N MET A 221 -0.02 -12.60 -33.08
CA MET A 221 1.06 -13.50 -32.70
C MET A 221 0.73 -14.95 -33.10
N GLU A 222 -0.48 -15.43 -32.80
CA GLU A 222 -0.94 -16.78 -33.20
C GLU A 222 -0.96 -16.97 -34.73
N ALA A 223 -1.37 -15.93 -35.48
CA ALA A 223 -1.35 -15.95 -36.94
C ALA A 223 0.07 -16.06 -37.51
N TYR A 224 1.03 -15.30 -36.96
CA TYR A 224 2.43 -15.39 -37.37
C TYR A 224 3.06 -16.72 -36.99
N GLU A 225 2.74 -17.26 -35.80
CA GLU A 225 3.20 -18.58 -35.39
C GLU A 225 2.73 -19.66 -36.36
N THR A 226 1.44 -19.63 -36.73
CA THR A 226 0.87 -20.54 -37.74
C THR A 226 1.55 -20.39 -39.10
N GLN A 227 1.83 -19.15 -39.53
CA GLN A 227 2.52 -18.89 -40.79
C GLN A 227 3.95 -19.45 -40.78
N VAL A 228 4.69 -19.27 -39.68
CA VAL A 228 6.05 -19.80 -39.51
C VAL A 228 6.02 -21.32 -39.55
N GLN A 229 5.09 -21.97 -38.85
CA GLN A 229 4.94 -23.44 -38.90
C GLN A 229 4.69 -23.93 -40.33
N GLY A 230 3.78 -23.29 -41.08
CA GLY A 230 3.52 -23.64 -42.48
C GLY A 230 4.73 -23.44 -43.40
N LEU A 231 5.55 -22.41 -43.17
CA LEU A 231 6.80 -22.21 -43.91
C LEU A 231 7.84 -23.28 -43.58
N VAL A 232 7.98 -23.67 -42.32
CA VAL A 232 8.88 -24.74 -41.88
C VAL A 232 8.51 -26.07 -42.55
N GLU A 233 7.23 -26.42 -42.57
CA GLU A 233 6.74 -27.62 -43.26
C GLU A 233 7.02 -27.58 -44.76
N LYS A 234 6.81 -26.43 -45.40
CA LYS A 234 7.11 -26.23 -46.82
C LYS A 234 8.62 -26.36 -47.11
N CYS A 235 9.48 -25.78 -46.29
CA CYS A 235 10.92 -25.94 -46.41
C CYS A 235 11.35 -27.40 -46.31
N LYS A 236 10.82 -28.13 -45.33
CA LYS A 236 11.09 -29.57 -45.17
C LYS A 236 10.64 -30.38 -46.39
N LYS A 237 9.47 -30.06 -46.95
CA LYS A 237 8.97 -30.72 -48.18
C LYS A 237 9.90 -30.47 -49.37
N LEU A 238 10.33 -29.23 -49.57
CA LEU A 238 11.25 -28.86 -50.65
C LEU A 238 12.64 -29.50 -50.49
N GLU A 239 13.12 -29.65 -49.26
CA GLU A 239 14.37 -30.34 -48.97
C GLU A 239 14.31 -31.83 -49.34
N ASN A 240 13.21 -32.51 -48.99
CA ASN A 240 12.97 -33.89 -49.40
C ASN A 240 12.84 -34.03 -50.94
N GLU A 241 12.10 -33.12 -51.60
CA GLU A 241 11.97 -33.12 -53.07
C GLU A 241 13.33 -32.89 -53.75
N LYS A 242 14.19 -32.03 -53.17
CA LYS A 242 15.56 -31.82 -53.64
C LYS A 242 16.39 -33.11 -53.53
N GLU A 243 16.33 -33.81 -52.41
CA GLU A 243 17.04 -35.08 -52.19
C GLU A 243 16.57 -36.15 -53.19
N GLU A 244 15.26 -36.32 -53.37
CA GLU A 244 14.68 -37.25 -54.33
C GLU A 244 15.14 -36.95 -55.77
N MET A 245 15.14 -35.68 -56.17
CA MET A 245 15.62 -35.26 -57.48
C MET A 245 17.12 -35.50 -57.66
N ALA A 246 17.94 -35.34 -56.62
CA ALA A 246 19.36 -35.63 -56.66
C ALA A 246 19.62 -37.14 -56.87
N ASP A 247 18.87 -37.99 -56.17
CA ASP A 247 18.93 -39.45 -56.32
C ASP A 247 18.50 -39.90 -57.72
N GLN A 248 17.42 -39.32 -58.26
CA GLN A 248 16.95 -39.58 -59.62
C GLN A 248 17.99 -39.16 -60.67
N LEU A 249 18.63 -38.00 -60.49
CA LEU A 249 19.69 -37.53 -61.37
C LEU A 249 20.90 -38.46 -61.34
N CYS A 250 21.37 -38.83 -60.15
CA CYS A 250 22.48 -39.78 -59.97
C CYS A 250 22.17 -41.13 -60.64
N THR A 251 20.97 -41.64 -60.45
CA THR A 251 20.51 -42.90 -61.07
C THR A 251 20.49 -42.80 -62.59
N THR A 252 19.87 -41.75 -63.15
CA THR A 252 19.74 -41.55 -64.60
C THR A 252 21.09 -41.35 -65.26
N LEU A 253 21.96 -40.57 -64.61
CA LEU A 253 23.32 -40.31 -65.07
C LEU A 253 24.16 -41.60 -65.10
N ASN A 254 24.11 -42.42 -64.04
CA ASN A 254 24.79 -43.72 -63.99
C ASN A 254 24.29 -44.67 -65.10
N GLN A 255 22.97 -44.72 -65.34
CA GLN A 255 22.40 -45.53 -66.42
C GLN A 255 22.90 -45.05 -67.79
N GLY A 256 22.86 -43.74 -68.05
CA GLY A 256 23.34 -43.16 -69.31
C GLY A 256 24.82 -43.42 -69.56
N PHE A 257 25.66 -43.32 -68.52
CA PHE A 257 27.09 -43.62 -68.60
C PHE A 257 27.35 -45.08 -68.95
N GLN A 258 26.66 -46.02 -68.29
CA GLN A 258 26.79 -47.45 -68.59
C GLN A 258 26.33 -47.78 -70.02
N LEU A 259 25.25 -47.14 -70.51
CA LEU A 259 24.82 -47.29 -71.90
C LEU A 259 25.88 -46.80 -72.89
N ALA A 260 26.54 -45.67 -72.61
CA ALA A 260 27.62 -45.16 -73.44
C ALA A 260 28.84 -46.10 -73.44
N LEU A 261 29.25 -46.62 -72.28
CA LEU A 261 30.32 -47.61 -72.18
C LEU A 261 30.02 -48.88 -72.98
N ASN A 262 28.78 -49.37 -72.92
CA ASN A 262 28.32 -50.51 -73.71
C ASN A 262 28.40 -50.22 -75.21
N GLN A 263 28.02 -49.01 -75.66
CA GLN A 263 28.14 -48.60 -77.07
C GLN A 263 29.61 -48.58 -77.53
N VAL A 264 30.52 -48.02 -76.73
CA VAL A 264 31.96 -47.99 -77.03
C VAL A 264 32.52 -49.41 -77.18
N LYS A 265 32.15 -50.32 -76.26
CA LYS A 265 32.59 -51.72 -76.30
C LYS A 265 32.13 -52.47 -77.55
N ILE A 266 30.94 -52.14 -78.07
CA ILE A 266 30.41 -52.71 -79.32
C ILE A 266 31.20 -52.17 -80.53
N LEU A 267 31.47 -50.86 -80.57
CA LEU A 267 32.14 -50.21 -81.71
C LEU A 267 33.65 -50.48 -81.76
N CYS A 268 34.30 -50.63 -80.60
CA CYS A 268 35.74 -50.80 -80.46
C CYS A 268 36.05 -51.88 -79.40
N PRO A 269 35.98 -53.18 -79.76
CA PRO A 269 36.11 -54.27 -78.79
C PRO A 269 37.47 -54.34 -78.07
N GLU A 270 38.53 -53.79 -78.68
CA GLU A 270 39.88 -53.76 -78.09
C GLU A 270 40.13 -52.56 -77.16
N ALA A 271 39.19 -51.62 -77.06
CA ALA A 271 39.33 -50.46 -76.17
C ALA A 271 39.22 -50.89 -74.70
N ASP A 272 40.24 -50.57 -73.89
CA ASP A 272 40.20 -50.76 -72.44
C ASP A 272 39.41 -49.62 -71.78
N ILE A 273 38.19 -49.94 -71.34
CA ILE A 273 37.29 -49.02 -70.63
C ILE A 273 37.23 -49.33 -69.12
N SER A 274 38.11 -50.19 -68.59
CA SER A 274 38.09 -50.58 -67.18
C SER A 274 38.38 -49.42 -66.23
N GLY A 275 39.09 -48.39 -66.71
CA GLY A 275 39.37 -47.17 -65.94
C GLY A 275 38.30 -46.08 -66.04
N ALA A 276 37.25 -46.27 -66.84
CA ALA A 276 36.23 -45.25 -67.06
C ALA A 276 35.34 -45.10 -65.82
N ASP A 277 35.33 -43.90 -65.25
CA ASP A 277 34.53 -43.51 -64.10
C ASP A 277 33.91 -42.15 -64.38
N ILE A 278 32.68 -41.98 -63.96
CA ILE A 278 31.92 -40.75 -64.16
C ILE A 278 32.41 -39.60 -63.28
N THR A 279 33.13 -39.93 -62.21
CA THR A 279 33.75 -38.96 -61.29
C THR A 279 35.10 -38.44 -61.78
N LYS A 280 35.55 -38.90 -62.95
CA LYS A 280 36.84 -38.53 -63.53
C LYS A 280 36.64 -37.74 -64.81
N GLU A 281 37.45 -36.71 -64.99
CA GLU A 281 37.55 -35.94 -66.22
C GLU A 281 38.83 -36.27 -66.98
N VAL A 282 38.86 -35.95 -68.28
CA VAL A 282 40.05 -36.15 -69.13
C VAL A 282 40.79 -34.83 -69.27
N VAL A 283 41.95 -34.73 -68.63
CA VAL A 283 42.86 -33.58 -68.72
C VAL A 283 44.14 -34.04 -69.41
N ASP A 284 44.49 -33.43 -70.54
CA ASP A 284 45.67 -33.78 -71.35
C ASP A 284 45.79 -35.27 -71.72
N GLY A 285 44.65 -35.94 -71.88
CA GLY A 285 44.58 -37.37 -72.21
C GLY A 285 44.77 -38.31 -71.01
N GLN A 286 44.84 -37.80 -69.78
CA GLN A 286 44.82 -38.59 -68.55
C GLN A 286 43.48 -38.43 -67.82
N LEU A 287 43.04 -39.50 -67.16
CA LEU A 287 41.86 -39.47 -66.29
C LEU A 287 42.27 -38.93 -64.91
N VAL A 288 41.68 -37.80 -64.52
CA VAL A 288 41.93 -37.12 -63.24
C VAL A 288 40.62 -37.05 -62.45
N GLU A 289 40.67 -37.21 -61.12
CA GLU A 289 39.50 -37.04 -60.25
C GLU A 289 39.03 -35.58 -60.25
N ILE A 290 37.72 -35.36 -60.40
CA ILE A 290 37.13 -34.04 -60.27
C ILE A 290 37.15 -33.68 -58.78
N THR A 291 37.85 -32.60 -58.42
CA THR A 291 37.84 -32.04 -57.06
C THR A 291 36.66 -31.07 -56.92
N ASP A 292 35.85 -31.23 -55.86
CA ASP A 292 34.80 -30.28 -55.49
C ASP A 292 35.44 -28.99 -54.93
N ASP A 293 35.87 -28.08 -55.80
CA ASP A 293 36.30 -26.71 -55.45
C ASP A 293 35.11 -25.72 -55.38
#